data_AF-A0A0N7AFR5-F1
#
_entry.id   AF-A0A0N7AFR5-F1
#
_cell.length_a   1.000
_cell.length_b   1.000
_cell.length_c   1.000
_cell.angle_alpha   90.00
_cell.angle_beta   90.00
_cell.angle_gamma   90.00
#
_symmetry.space_group_name_H-M   'P 1'
#
loop_
_entity.id
_entity.type
_entity.pdbx_description
1 polymer ?
#
loop_
_entity_poly.entity_id
_entity_poly.type
_entity_poly.pdbx_seq_one_letter_code
_entity_poly.pdbx_strand_id
1 'polypeptide(L)'
;MKQEEYAPILILLIGSITFSVFLLTITTLTSKLIPEPEKISIYECGFDPLNTPRLPFSIKFFLIGILFLIFDLEISYIFPWCTTIKEIKWISFITMSLFIIILTIGFIYEWLKKGLEWE
;
A
#
# COMPACT_ATOMS: atom_id res chain seq x y z
N MET A 1 18.51 8.10 19.92
CA MET A 1 17.03 8.21 19.87
C MET A 1 16.49 7.32 20.98
N LYS A 2 15.93 7.90 22.04
CA LYS A 2 15.54 7.16 23.25
C LYS A 2 14.17 6.49 23.03
N GLN A 3 13.98 5.29 23.58
CA GLN A 3 12.71 4.53 23.52
C GLN A 3 11.49 5.35 23.99
N GLU A 4 11.71 6.36 24.84
CA GLU A 4 10.68 7.26 25.36
C GLU A 4 9.97 8.10 24.28
N GLU A 5 10.62 8.35 23.14
CA GLU A 5 10.03 9.11 22.02
C GLU A 5 8.97 8.32 21.24
N TYR A 6 8.99 6.98 21.32
CA TYR A 6 8.01 6.12 20.65
C TYR A 6 6.76 5.83 21.49
N ALA A 7 6.84 6.04 22.81
CA ALA A 7 5.71 5.87 23.72
C ALA A 7 4.44 6.62 23.29
N PRO A 8 4.48 7.92 22.90
CA PRO A 8 3.28 8.63 22.47
C PRO A 8 2.67 8.05 21.18
N ILE A 9 3.50 7.59 20.24
CA ILE A 9 3.02 6.99 18.98
C ILE A 9 2.24 5.70 19.28
N LEU A 10 2.77 4.86 20.17
CA LEU A 10 2.15 3.60 20.55
C LEU A 10 0.85 3.82 21.33
N ILE A 11 0.80 4.82 22.22
CA ILE A 11 -0.43 5.19 22.94
C ILE A 11 -1.51 5.66 21.97
N LEU A 12 -1.17 6.49 20.97
CA LEU A 12 -2.12 6.94 19.95
C LEU A 12 -2.65 5.78 19.09
N LEU A 13 -1.79 4.85 18.71
CA LEU A 13 -2.17 3.69 17.91
C LEU A 13 -3.11 2.75 18.67
N ILE A 14 -2.82 2.49 19.95
CA ILE A 14 -3.71 1.69 20.81
C ILE A 14 -5.02 2.44 21.05
N GLY A 15 -4.96 3.75 21.29
CA GLY A 15 -6.13 4.61 21.47
C GLY A 15 -7.06 4.58 20.25
N SER A 16 -6.53 4.68 19.03
CA SER A 16 -7.35 4.67 17.81
C SER A 16 -8.01 3.31 17.57
N ILE A 17 -7.28 2.20 17.78
CA ILE A 17 -7.82 0.85 17.64
C ILE A 17 -8.91 0.59 18.68
N THR A 18 -8.64 0.88 19.95
CA THR A 18 -9.61 0.71 21.04
C THR A 18 -10.87 1.52 20.82
N PHE A 19 -10.74 2.77 20.37
CA PHE A 19 -11.88 3.62 20.02
C PHE A 19 -12.68 3.06 18.84
N SER A 20 -12.02 2.58 17.78
CA SER A 20 -12.69 1.96 16.64
C SER A 20 -13.48 0.71 17.05
N VAL A 21 -12.86 -0.17 17.85
CA VAL A 21 -13.52 -1.37 18.39
C VAL A 21 -14.68 -1.00 19.33
N PHE A 22 -14.52 0.04 20.15
CA PHE A 22 -15.59 0.54 21.02
C PHE A 22 -16.81 1.02 20.22
N LEU A 23 -16.61 1.77 19.12
CA LEU A 23 -17.70 2.18 18.25
C LEU A 23 -18.35 0.98 17.52
N LEU A 24 -17.55 0.03 17.03
CA LEU A 24 -18.07 -1.19 16.41
C LEU A 24 -18.88 -2.06 17.39
N THR A 25 -18.45 -2.15 18.65
CA THR A 25 -19.18 -2.89 19.68
C THR A 25 -20.48 -2.20 20.08
N ILE A 26 -20.50 -0.87 20.24
CA ILE A 26 -21.74 -0.13 20.48
C ILE A 26 -22.73 -0.30 19.33
N THR A 27 -22.26 -0.15 18.09
CA THR A 27 -23.14 -0.26 16.91
C THR A 27 -23.73 -1.66 16.77
N THR A 28 -22.93 -2.71 17.00
CA THR A 28 -23.42 -4.09 16.94
C THR A 28 -24.35 -4.45 18.10
N LEU A 29 -24.12 -3.92 19.31
CA LEU A 29 -24.99 -4.13 20.47
C LEU A 29 -26.33 -3.39 20.36
N THR A 30 -26.33 -2.19 19.77
CA THR A 30 -27.54 -1.36 19.63
C THR A 30 -28.35 -1.73 18.39
N SER A 31 -27.70 -2.26 17.35
CA SER A 31 -28.36 -2.59 16.08
C SER A 31 -29.18 -3.88 16.17
N LYS A 32 -30.39 -3.85 15.59
CA LYS A 32 -31.22 -5.04 15.43
C LYS A 32 -30.74 -5.85 14.23
N LEU A 33 -29.87 -6.83 14.49
CA LEU A 33 -29.31 -7.72 13.47
C LEU A 33 -30.31 -8.85 13.13
N ILE A 34 -31.34 -8.54 12.34
CA ILE A 34 -32.20 -9.57 11.74
C ILE A 34 -31.62 -9.91 10.35
N PRO A 35 -31.05 -11.10 10.15
CA PRO A 35 -30.56 -11.53 8.85
C PRO A 35 -31.76 -12.01 8.01
N GLU A 36 -32.09 -11.25 6.97
CA GLU A 36 -33.05 -11.66 5.95
C GLU A 36 -32.28 -12.07 4.68
N PRO A 37 -32.72 -13.12 3.96
CA PRO A 37 -32.00 -13.66 2.81
C PRO A 37 -31.75 -12.61 1.72
N GLU A 38 -32.71 -11.70 1.48
CA GLU A 38 -32.53 -10.60 0.53
C GLU A 38 -31.52 -9.56 1.02
N LYS A 39 -31.49 -9.26 2.33
CA LYS A 39 -30.55 -8.30 2.93
C LYS A 39 -29.10 -8.79 2.94
N ILE A 40 -28.89 -10.10 3.02
CA ILE A 40 -27.56 -10.73 2.97
C ILE A 40 -27.17 -11.19 1.56
N SER A 41 -28.08 -11.07 0.58
CA SER A 41 -27.80 -11.40 -0.81
C SER A 41 -26.75 -10.45 -1.38
N ILE A 42 -25.97 -10.94 -2.33
CA ILE A 42 -24.94 -10.15 -3.01
C ILE A 42 -25.65 -9.00 -3.75
N TYR A 43 -25.02 -7.82 -3.73
CA TYR A 43 -25.51 -6.66 -4.46
C TYR A 43 -25.58 -6.97 -5.96
N GLU A 44 -26.78 -7.27 -6.44
CA GLU A 44 -27.21 -7.23 -7.84
C GLU A 44 -28.72 -7.57 -7.92
N CYS A 45 -29.54 -6.97 -7.04
CA CYS A 45 -31.00 -7.13 -7.03
C CYS A 45 -31.50 -8.59 -7.11
N GLY A 46 -30.85 -9.52 -6.40
CA GLY A 46 -31.25 -10.94 -6.39
C GLY A 46 -30.89 -11.72 -7.65
N PHE A 47 -30.12 -11.14 -8.58
CA PHE A 47 -29.45 -11.91 -9.62
C PHE A 47 -28.23 -12.61 -9.03
N ASP A 48 -28.07 -13.91 -9.35
CA ASP A 48 -26.79 -14.58 -9.13
C ASP A 48 -25.73 -13.83 -9.96
N PRO A 49 -24.59 -13.46 -9.36
CA PRO A 49 -23.55 -12.72 -10.08
C PRO A 49 -23.22 -13.46 -11.37
N LEU A 50 -23.44 -12.79 -12.50
CA LEU A 50 -23.39 -13.38 -13.85
C LEU A 50 -22.05 -14.03 -14.19
N ASN A 51 -21.00 -13.76 -13.40
CA ASN A 51 -19.66 -14.27 -13.60
C ASN A 51 -19.20 -15.12 -12.42
N THR A 52 -18.68 -16.30 -12.74
CA THR A 52 -17.86 -17.06 -11.79
C THR A 52 -16.69 -16.17 -11.31
N PRO A 53 -16.46 -16.00 -9.99
CA PRO A 53 -15.38 -15.18 -9.44
C PRO A 53 -13.96 -15.73 -9.68
N ARG A 54 -13.81 -16.65 -10.66
CA ARG A 54 -12.56 -17.36 -10.99
C ARG A 54 -11.89 -16.85 -12.26
N LEU A 55 -12.43 -15.81 -12.88
CA LEU A 55 -11.73 -15.12 -13.97
C LEU A 55 -10.50 -14.42 -13.37
N PRO A 56 -9.30 -14.64 -13.92
CA PRO A 56 -8.12 -13.95 -13.43
C PRO A 56 -8.31 -12.44 -13.60
N PHE A 57 -8.07 -11.69 -12.52
CA PHE A 57 -7.99 -10.24 -12.58
C PHE A 57 -6.90 -9.80 -13.55
N SER A 58 -7.01 -8.57 -14.05
CA SER A 58 -6.04 -8.00 -14.99
C SER A 58 -4.61 -8.09 -14.46
N ILE A 59 -3.69 -8.60 -15.29
CA ILE A 59 -2.25 -8.71 -14.99
C ILE A 59 -1.63 -7.34 -14.64
N LYS A 60 -2.28 -6.23 -15.01
CA LYS A 60 -1.83 -4.86 -14.75
C LYS A 60 -1.70 -4.55 -13.26
N PHE A 61 -2.57 -5.09 -12.40
CA PHE A 61 -2.45 -4.93 -10.95
C PHE A 61 -1.17 -5.56 -10.40
N PHE A 62 -0.74 -6.68 -10.99
CA PHE A 62 0.50 -7.34 -10.64
C PHE A 62 1.72 -6.51 -11.06
N LEU A 63 1.71 -5.94 -12.27
CA LEU A 63 2.78 -5.04 -12.74
C LEU A 63 2.94 -3.81 -11.83
N ILE A 64 1.83 -3.20 -11.42
CA ILE A 64 1.83 -2.07 -10.48
C ILE A 64 2.40 -2.50 -9.12
N GLY A 65 2.05 -3.69 -8.62
CA GLY A 65 2.59 -4.22 -7.36
C GLY A 65 4.10 -4.43 -7.38
N ILE A 66 4.64 -5.00 -8.48
CA ILE A 66 6.09 -5.14 -8.65
C ILE A 66 6.76 -3.76 -8.74
N LEU A 67 6.18 -2.83 -9.50
CA LEU A 67 6.75 -1.49 -9.64
C LEU A 67 6.79 -0.75 -8.30
N PHE A 68 5.73 -0.86 -7.50
CA PHE A 68 5.69 -0.32 -6.14
C PHE A 68 6.79 -0.92 -5.25
N LEU A 69 7.00 -2.23 -5.30
CA LEU A 69 8.05 -2.91 -4.53
C LEU A 69 9.44 -2.39 -4.91
N ILE A 70 9.72 -2.24 -6.21
CA ILE A 70 11.00 -1.73 -6.71
C ILE A 70 11.23 -0.28 -6.23
N PHE A 71 10.21 0.58 -6.31
CA PHE A 71 10.32 1.97 -5.83
C PHE A 71 10.44 2.09 -4.31
N ASP A 72 9.77 1.23 -3.55
CA ASP A 72 9.92 1.19 -2.08
C ASP A 72 11.36 0.79 -1.70
N LEU A 73 11.92 -0.20 -2.41
CA LEU A 73 13.33 -0.56 -2.28
C LEU A 73 14.24 0.63 -2.64
N GLU A 74 13.97 1.35 -3.72
CA GLU A 74 14.73 2.56 -4.11
C GLU A 74 14.78 3.58 -2.98
N ILE A 75 13.63 3.91 -2.39
CA ILE A 75 13.53 4.87 -1.27
C ILE A 75 14.27 4.36 -0.03
N SER A 76 14.20 3.06 0.25
CA SER A 76 14.93 2.43 1.36
C SER A 76 16.44 2.65 1.26
N TYR A 77 17.01 2.70 0.05
CA TYR A 77 18.42 3.03 -0.17
C TYR A 77 18.71 4.54 -0.22
N ILE A 78 17.81 5.35 -0.79
CA ILE A 78 17.98 6.81 -0.87
C ILE A 78 17.94 7.45 0.51
N PHE A 79 17.05 7.00 1.40
CA PHE A 79 16.87 7.61 2.71
C PHE A 79 18.16 7.68 3.56
N PRO A 80 18.88 6.57 3.84
CA PRO A 80 20.14 6.64 4.58
C PRO A 80 21.20 7.48 3.86
N TRP A 81 21.27 7.38 2.52
CA TRP A 81 22.22 8.17 1.73
C TRP A 81 22.01 9.68 1.88
N CYS A 82 20.75 10.14 1.88
CA CYS A 82 20.39 11.53 2.12
C CYS A 82 20.79 11.99 3.54
N THR A 83 20.66 11.13 4.56
CA THR A 83 21.02 11.51 5.93
C THR A 83 22.53 11.70 6.13
N THR A 84 23.37 11.00 5.35
CA THR A 84 24.84 11.05 5.47
C THR A 84 25.52 11.87 4.37
N ILE A 85 24.76 12.68 3.60
CA ILE A 85 25.27 13.32 2.38
C ILE A 85 26.46 14.27 2.61
N LYS A 86 26.62 14.79 3.84
CA LYS A 86 27.73 15.68 4.22
C LYS A 86 29.05 14.93 4.46
N GLU A 87 28.99 13.63 4.71
CA GLU A 87 30.14 12.81 5.13
C GLU A 87 30.59 11.81 4.05
N ILE A 88 29.84 11.70 2.95
CA ILE A 88 30.13 10.77 1.87
C ILE A 88 31.28 11.22 0.97
N LYS A 89 32.05 10.25 0.49
CA LYS A 89 33.08 10.44 -0.53
C LYS A 89 32.43 10.61 -1.91
N TRP A 90 33.16 11.26 -2.82
CA TRP A 90 32.73 11.44 -4.22
C TRP A 90 32.33 10.12 -4.91
N ILE A 91 33.02 9.02 -4.58
CA ILE A 91 32.70 7.67 -5.10
C ILE A 91 31.29 7.21 -4.70
N SER A 92 30.87 7.49 -3.46
CA SER A 92 29.56 7.12 -2.92
C SER A 92 28.44 7.98 -3.52
N PHE A 93 28.76 9.22 -3.90
CA PHE A 93 27.83 10.08 -4.62
C PHE A 93 27.55 9.58 -6.03
N ILE A 94 28.61 9.23 -6.78
CA ILE A 94 28.48 8.71 -8.15
C ILE A 94 27.73 7.37 -8.17
N THR A 95 28.10 6.45 -7.28
CA THR A 95 27.46 5.12 -7.22
C THR A 95 25.97 5.22 -6.95
N MET A 96 25.54 6.08 -6.02
CA MET A 96 24.12 6.26 -5.74
C MET A 96 23.38 7.00 -6.87
N SER A 97 24.03 7.99 -7.50
CA SER A 97 23.45 8.67 -8.67
C SER A 97 23.23 7.68 -9.83
N LEU A 98 24.17 6.77 -10.05
CA LEU A 98 24.06 5.72 -11.07
C LEU A 98 22.94 4.73 -10.74
N PHE A 99 22.80 4.35 -9.47
CA PHE A 99 21.69 3.51 -9.00
C PHE A 99 20.31 4.12 -9.33
N ILE A 100 20.10 5.40 -9.00
CA ILE A 100 18.85 6.12 -9.27
C ILE A 100 18.59 6.20 -10.78
N ILE A 101 19.62 6.51 -11.59
CA ILE A 101 19.49 6.61 -13.05
C ILE A 101 19.04 5.27 -13.64
N ILE A 102 19.64 4.15 -13.23
CA ILE A 102 19.27 2.83 -13.76
C ILE A 102 17.81 2.50 -13.46
N LEU A 103 17.34 2.73 -12.23
CA LEU A 103 15.95 2.46 -11.86
C LEU A 103 14.97 3.39 -12.57
N THR A 104 15.33 4.67 -12.71
CA THR A 104 14.54 5.65 -13.48
C THR A 104 14.40 5.24 -14.95
N ILE A 105 15.47 4.73 -15.58
CA ILE A 105 15.42 4.22 -16.95
C ILE A 105 14.49 3.01 -17.04
N GLY A 106 14.56 2.08 -16.07
CA GLY A 106 13.66 0.94 -16.00
C GLY A 106 12.18 1.36 -15.90
N PHE A 107 11.89 2.37 -15.10
CA PHE A 107 10.55 2.95 -15.02
C PHE A 107 10.09 3.58 -16.32
N ILE A 108 10.93 4.39 -16.96
CA ILE A 108 10.61 5.02 -18.26
C ILE A 108 10.32 3.95 -19.31
N TYR A 109 11.07 2.84 -19.31
CA TYR A 109 10.83 1.73 -20.23
C TYR A 109 9.43 1.10 -20.06
N GLU A 110 9.04 0.80 -18.83
CA GLU A 110 7.71 0.25 -18.52
C GLU A 110 6.59 1.24 -18.87
N TRP A 111 6.81 2.54 -18.66
CA TRP A 111 5.88 3.60 -19.04
C TRP A 111 5.67 3.63 -20.56
N LEU A 112 6.75 3.63 -21.33
CA LEU A 112 6.70 3.65 -22.81
C LEU A 112 6.04 2.39 -23.38
N LYS A 113 6.15 1.25 -22.70
CA LYS A 113 5.46 0.01 -23.09
C LYS A 113 3.96 0.01 -22.81
N LYS A 114 3.41 1.10 -22.27
CA LYS A 114 1.99 1.21 -21.90
C LYS A 114 1.54 0.12 -20.91
N GLY A 115 2.47 -0.46 -20.14
CA GLY A 115 2.15 -1.46 -19.11
C GLY A 115 1.25 -0.91 -18.01
N LEU A 116 1.19 0.42 -17.89
CA LEU A 116 0.43 1.17 -16.89
C LEU A 116 -0.85 1.84 -17.44
N GLU A 117 -1.09 1.79 -18.76
CA GLU A 117 -2.28 2.43 -19.34
C GLU A 117 -3.53 1.57 -19.17
N TRP A 118 -4.64 2.23 -18.88
CA TRP A 118 -5.98 1.64 -18.78
C TRP A 118 -6.80 2.11 -19.99
N GLU A 119 -7.63 1.21 -20.53
CA GLU A 119 -8.82 1.60 -21.29
C GLU A 119 -10.01 1.57 -20.33
#